data_AF-A0A2N2IRB5-F1
#
_entry.id   AF-A0A2N2IRB5-F1
#
_cell.length_a   1.000
_cell.length_b   1.000
_cell.length_c   1.000
_cell.angle_alpha   90.00
_cell.angle_beta   90.00
_cell.angle_gamma   90.00
#
_symmetry.space_group_name_H-M   'P 1'
#
loop_
_entity.id
_entity.type
_entity.pdbx_description
1 polymer ?
#
loop_
_entity_poly.entity_id
_entity_poly.type
_entity_poly.pdbx_seq_one_letter_code
_entity_poly.pdbx_strand_id
1 'polypeptide(L)'
;MASVTPQLIRELRERTAAGMSDCKNALVEAEGDIDKAVEIILKKGKAKSAKRASATATEGEIRANMAADGRVGTLVEINIQTDFAARNDKFKAFVDEVAGIAGKAANLDAILASKMAAGKTVAETRD
;
A
#
# COMPACT_ATOMS: atom_id res chain seq x y z
N MET A 1 -16.17 27.70 16.16
CA MET A 1 -16.22 26.41 15.44
C MET A 1 -15.88 26.71 13.99
N ALA A 2 -14.64 26.46 13.56
CA ALA A 2 -14.26 26.68 12.17
C ALA A 2 -15.21 25.85 11.28
N SER A 3 -15.94 26.51 10.40
CA SER A 3 -16.90 25.87 9.50
C SER A 3 -16.13 25.11 8.44
N VAL A 4 -15.91 23.81 8.66
CA VAL A 4 -15.36 22.92 7.63
C VAL A 4 -16.32 22.91 6.44
N THR A 5 -15.92 23.56 5.34
CA THR A 5 -16.74 23.69 4.14
C THR A 5 -16.59 22.47 3.23
N PRO A 6 -17.60 22.14 2.41
CA PRO A 6 -17.49 21.09 1.40
C PRO A 6 -16.32 21.31 0.42
N GLN A 7 -15.99 22.56 0.12
CA GLN A 7 -14.88 22.95 -0.74
C GLN A 7 -13.54 22.60 -0.10
N LEU A 8 -13.33 22.89 1.19
CA LEU A 8 -12.11 22.53 1.92
C LEU A 8 -11.92 21.01 2.00
N ILE A 9 -13.01 20.27 2.23
CA ILE A 9 -12.96 18.80 2.23
C ILE A 9 -12.54 18.27 0.85
N ARG A 10 -13.08 18.86 -0.21
CA ARG A 10 -12.73 18.48 -1.59
C ARG A 10 -11.27 18.77 -1.91
N GLU A 11 -10.79 19.97 -1.58
CA GLU A 11 -9.40 20.37 -1.78
C GLU A 11 -8.42 19.43 -1.05
N LEU A 12 -8.70 19.13 0.22
CA LEU A 12 -7.87 18.21 0.99
C LEU A 12 -7.87 16.79 0.39
N ARG A 13 -9.02 16.33 -0.12
CA ARG A 13 -9.13 15.04 -0.79
C ARG A 13 -8.34 15.00 -2.10
N GLU A 14 -8.35 16.08 -2.88
CA GLU A 14 -7.56 16.16 -4.12
C GLU A 14 -6.05 16.14 -3.82
N ARG A 15 -5.61 16.76 -2.71
CA ARG A 15 -4.21 16.73 -2.26
C ARG A 15 -3.75 15.38 -1.69
N THR A 16 -4.62 14.66 -0.99
CA THR A 16 -4.22 13.48 -0.19
C THR A 16 -4.77 12.15 -0.70
N ALA A 17 -5.76 12.18 -1.60
CA ALA A 17 -6.56 11.03 -2.03
C ALA A 17 -7.25 10.25 -0.89
N ALA A 18 -7.35 10.82 0.31
CA ALA A 18 -7.98 10.17 1.46
C ALA A 18 -9.52 10.09 1.33
N GLY A 19 -10.14 9.25 2.16
CA GLY A 19 -11.60 9.12 2.19
C GLY A 19 -12.30 10.41 2.64
N MET A 20 -13.54 10.63 2.19
CA MET A 20 -14.28 11.87 2.47
C MET A 20 -14.44 12.15 3.97
N SER A 21 -14.75 11.11 4.75
CA SER A 21 -14.87 11.22 6.22
C SER A 21 -13.53 11.47 6.91
N ASP A 22 -12.44 10.89 6.39
CA ASP A 22 -11.10 11.14 6.94
C ASP A 22 -10.66 12.58 6.71
N CYS A 23 -10.94 13.13 5.51
CA CYS A 23 -10.68 14.54 5.19
C CYS A 23 -11.49 15.48 6.09
N LYS A 24 -12.79 15.21 6.26
CA LYS A 24 -13.65 15.99 7.17
C LYS A 24 -13.15 15.95 8.61
N ASN A 25 -12.83 14.77 9.13
CA ASN A 25 -12.37 14.62 10.52
C ASN A 25 -11.00 15.29 10.74
N ALA A 26 -10.09 15.17 9.77
CA ALA A 26 -8.80 15.83 9.82
C ALA A 26 -8.95 17.37 9.80
N LEU A 27 -9.85 17.91 8.99
CA LEU A 27 -10.14 19.35 8.96
C LEU A 27 -10.78 19.85 10.26
N VAL A 28 -11.63 19.05 10.90
CA VAL A 28 -12.20 19.39 12.20
C VAL A 28 -11.10 19.46 13.27
N GLU A 29 -10.18 18.49 13.30
CA GLU A 29 -9.06 18.45 14.25
C GLU A 29 -7.98 19.52 13.95
N ALA A 30 -7.83 19.89 12.68
CA ALA A 30 -6.97 20.97 12.23
C ALA A 30 -7.62 22.36 12.32
N GLU A 31 -8.87 22.47 12.79
CA GLU A 31 -9.63 23.71 12.85
C GLU A 31 -9.72 24.45 11.49
N GLY A 32 -9.78 23.69 10.40
CA GLY A 32 -9.87 24.21 9.03
C GLY A 32 -8.53 24.47 8.33
N ASP A 33 -7.40 24.27 9.02
CA ASP A 33 -6.07 24.37 8.41
C ASP A 33 -5.79 23.15 7.52
N ILE A 34 -5.61 23.39 6.23
CA ILE A 34 -5.37 22.33 5.23
C ILE A 34 -4.02 21.65 5.46
N ASP A 35 -2.94 22.40 5.73
CA ASP A 35 -1.60 21.82 5.83
C ASP A 35 -1.47 20.97 7.09
N LYS A 36 -2.02 21.45 8.21
CA LYS A 36 -2.13 20.66 9.44
C LYS A 36 -3.03 19.43 9.24
N ALA A 37 -4.12 19.54 8.47
CA ALA A 37 -4.98 18.40 8.16
C ALA A 37 -4.26 17.35 7.30
N VAL A 38 -3.39 17.75 6.38
CA VAL A 38 -2.53 16.84 5.59
C VAL A 38 -1.61 16.04 6.51
N GLU A 39 -0.95 16.70 7.47
CA GLU A 39 -0.10 16.01 8.45
C GLU A 39 -0.88 15.02 9.32
N ILE A 40 -2.09 15.39 9.76
CA ILE A 40 -2.98 14.52 10.53
C ILE A 40 -3.36 13.29 9.69
N ILE A 41 -3.71 13.47 8.41
CA ILE A 41 -4.03 12.36 7.51
C ILE A 41 -2.83 11.43 7.34
N LEU A 42 -1.63 11.95 7.11
CA LEU A 42 -0.41 11.16 6.98
C LEU A 42 -0.14 10.34 8.25
N LYS A 43 -0.21 10.98 9.42
CA LYS A 43 0.01 10.32 10.72
C LYS A 43 -1.03 9.23 10.98
N LYS A 44 -2.31 9.51 10.74
CA LYS A 44 -3.39 8.53 10.88
C LYS A 44 -3.32 7.43 9.83
N GLY A 45 -2.85 7.73 8.62
CA GLY A 45 -2.62 6.76 7.54
C GLY A 45 -1.59 5.71 7.95
N LYS A 46 -0.45 6.14 8.52
CA LYS A 46 0.56 5.23 9.08
C LYS A 46 0.00 4.36 10.20
N ALA A 47 -0.79 4.93 11.11
CA ALA A 47 -1.43 4.17 12.19
C ALA A 47 -2.47 3.17 11.67
N LYS A 48 -3.23 3.52 10.62
CA LYS A 48 -4.18 2.61 9.96
C LYS A 48 -3.45 1.47 9.23
N SER A 49 -2.35 1.75 8.55
CA SER A 49 -1.50 0.72 7.93
C SER A 49 -0.96 -0.24 9.00
N ALA A 50 -0.42 0.26 10.11
CA ALA A 50 0.03 -0.57 11.23
C ALA A 50 -1.08 -1.46 11.82
N LYS A 51 -2.32 -0.96 11.94
CA LYS A 51 -3.46 -1.79 12.36
C LYS A 51 -3.84 -2.84 11.30
N ARG A 52 -3.76 -2.50 10.01
CA ARG A 52 -4.03 -3.46 8.93
C ARG A 52 -2.97 -4.55 8.83
N ALA A 53 -1.72 -4.26 9.20
CA ALA A 53 -0.66 -5.28 9.29
C ALA A 53 -1.00 -6.42 10.27
N SER A 54 -1.84 -6.15 11.30
CA SER A 54 -2.33 -7.18 12.22
C SER A 54 -3.58 -7.92 11.75
N ALA A 55 -4.21 -7.50 10.67
CA ALA A 55 -5.40 -8.17 10.15
C ALA A 55 -5.01 -9.39 9.32
N THR A 56 -5.67 -10.52 9.57
CA THR A 56 -5.42 -11.77 8.86
C THR A 56 -5.73 -11.60 7.37
N ALA A 57 -4.73 -11.89 6.52
CA ALA A 57 -4.89 -11.96 5.07
C ALA A 57 -4.92 -13.44 4.67
N THR A 58 -6.09 -13.95 4.27
CA THR A 58 -6.29 -15.35 3.87
C THR A 58 -6.53 -15.52 2.36
N GLU A 59 -6.78 -14.41 1.65
CA GLU A 59 -6.90 -14.39 0.20
C GLU A 59 -5.55 -14.01 -0.42
N GLY A 60 -5.40 -14.09 -1.74
CA GLY A 60 -4.14 -13.75 -2.40
C GLY A 60 -3.94 -14.40 -3.74
N GLU A 61 -2.67 -14.46 -4.14
CA GLU A 61 -2.26 -15.13 -5.38
C GLU A 61 -0.99 -15.94 -5.13
N ILE A 62 -0.95 -17.14 -5.70
CA ILE A 62 0.27 -17.93 -5.86
C ILE A 62 0.77 -17.70 -7.28
N ARG A 63 2.01 -17.24 -7.42
CA ARG A 63 2.64 -16.98 -8.72
C ARG A 63 3.87 -17.85 -8.91
N ALA A 64 3.86 -18.61 -10.00
CA ALA A 64 5.04 -19.29 -10.50
C ALA A 64 5.75 -18.40 -11.53
N ASN A 65 7.07 -18.32 -11.45
CA ASN A 65 7.91 -17.63 -12.41
C ASN A 65 9.11 -18.51 -12.78
N MET A 66 9.52 -18.45 -14.04
CA MET A 66 10.72 -19.11 -14.54
C MET A 66 11.67 -18.06 -15.07
N ALA A 67 12.94 -18.11 -14.66
CA ALA A 67 13.97 -17.29 -15.23
C ALA A 67 14.07 -17.53 -16.75
N ALA A 68 14.44 -16.48 -17.50
CA ALA A 68 14.51 -16.55 -18.96
C ALA A 68 15.48 -17.62 -19.48
N ASP A 69 16.48 -18.00 -18.68
CA ASP A 69 17.44 -19.06 -18.99
C ASP A 69 16.92 -20.48 -18.63
N GLY A 70 15.72 -20.58 -18.04
CA GLY A 70 15.08 -21.83 -17.66
C GLY A 70 15.71 -22.54 -16.46
N ARG A 71 16.67 -21.93 -15.77
CA ARG A 71 17.45 -22.61 -14.71
C ARG A 71 16.91 -22.39 -13.31
N VAL A 72 16.19 -21.28 -13.09
CA VAL A 72 15.66 -20.92 -11.79
C VAL A 72 14.15 -20.79 -11.87
N GLY A 73 13.46 -21.64 -11.12
CA GLY A 73 12.01 -21.56 -10.89
C GLY A 73 11.70 -20.98 -9.53
N THR A 74 10.73 -20.08 -9.47
CA THR A 74 10.29 -19.44 -8.24
C THR A 74 8.78 -19.63 -8.08
N LEU A 75 8.35 -19.94 -6.87
CA LEU A 75 6.95 -19.92 -6.47
C LEU A 75 6.81 -18.95 -5.30
N VAL A 76 5.93 -17.96 -5.42
CA VAL A 76 5.64 -17.01 -4.34
C VAL A 76 4.15 -17.05 -4.01
N GLU A 77 3.83 -17.03 -2.72
CA GLU A 77 2.48 -16.80 -2.22
C GLU A 77 2.45 -15.39 -1.63
N ILE A 78 1.52 -14.56 -2.12
CA ILE A 78 1.34 -13.20 -1.63
C ILE A 78 -0.12 -13.06 -1.20
N ASN A 79 -0.32 -12.88 0.10
CA ASN A 79 -1.65 -12.77 0.68
C ASN A 79 -2.13 -11.31 0.72
N ILE A 80 -3.45 -11.14 0.57
CA ILE A 80 -4.19 -9.90 0.73
C ILE A 80 -5.53 -10.21 1.41
N GLN A 81 -6.20 -9.18 1.93
CA GLN A 81 -7.37 -9.37 2.79
C GLN A 81 -8.61 -9.90 2.07
N THR A 82 -8.80 -9.57 0.79
CA THR A 82 -10.00 -9.91 0.02
C THR A 82 -9.67 -10.32 -1.39
N ASP A 83 -10.48 -11.21 -1.96
CA ASP A 83 -10.36 -11.69 -3.33
C ASP A 83 -10.51 -10.56 -4.37
N PHE A 84 -11.40 -9.59 -4.12
CA PHE A 84 -11.55 -8.41 -4.97
C PHE A 84 -10.26 -7.58 -5.05
N ALA A 85 -9.52 -7.47 -3.95
CA ALA A 85 -8.24 -6.77 -3.93
C ALA A 85 -7.16 -7.56 -4.67
N ALA A 86 -7.16 -8.90 -4.54
CA ALA A 86 -6.25 -9.78 -5.27
C ALA A 86 -6.42 -9.70 -6.80
N ARG A 87 -7.63 -9.39 -7.28
CA ARG A 87 -7.92 -9.27 -8.72
C ARG A 87 -7.48 -7.94 -9.34
N ASN A 88 -7.04 -6.97 -8.53
CA ASN A 88 -6.62 -5.64 -9.00
C ASN A 88 -5.30 -5.69 -9.77
N ASP A 89 -5.20 -4.99 -10.90
CA ASP A 89 -4.00 -5.00 -11.74
C ASP A 89 -2.74 -4.48 -11.04
N LYS A 90 -2.89 -3.54 -10.09
CA LYS A 90 -1.75 -3.08 -9.28
C LYS A 90 -1.22 -4.18 -8.36
N PHE A 91 -2.12 -4.98 -7.79
CA PHE A 91 -1.71 -6.12 -6.97
C PHE A 91 -1.03 -7.18 -7.82
N LYS A 92 -1.59 -7.53 -8.99
CA LYS A 92 -0.98 -8.49 -9.92
C LYS A 92 0.40 -8.04 -10.38
N ALA A 93 0.56 -6.77 -10.73
CA ALA A 93 1.86 -6.20 -11.10
C ALA A 93 2.87 -6.27 -9.95
N PHE A 94 2.43 -6.01 -8.72
CA PHE A 94 3.27 -6.19 -7.52
C PHE A 94 3.71 -7.66 -7.35
N VAL A 95 2.78 -8.61 -7.49
CA VAL A 95 3.07 -10.05 -7.40
C VAL A 95 4.10 -10.49 -8.45
N ASP A 96 3.93 -10.03 -9.68
CA ASP A 96 4.84 -10.31 -10.79
C ASP A 96 6.26 -9.81 -10.52
N GLU A 97 6.36 -8.59 -10.03
CA GLU A 97 7.66 -8.00 -9.72
C GLU A 97 8.35 -8.72 -8.54
N VAL A 98 7.60 -9.05 -7.48
CA VAL A 98 8.12 -9.82 -6.35
C VAL A 98 8.59 -11.21 -6.80
N ALA A 99 7.86 -11.89 -7.68
CA ALA A 99 8.27 -13.19 -8.21
C ALA A 99 9.60 -13.09 -8.98
N GLY A 100 9.78 -12.03 -9.78
CA GLY A 100 11.03 -11.78 -10.50
C GLY A 100 12.22 -11.42 -9.58
N ILE A 101 11.96 -10.71 -8.48
CA ILE A 101 12.96 -10.43 -7.43
C ILE A 101 13.34 -11.72 -6.70
N ALA A 102 12.36 -12.53 -6.33
CA ALA A 102 12.55 -13.76 -5.58
C ALA A 102 13.45 -14.77 -6.30
N GLY A 103 13.36 -14.87 -7.64
CA GLY A 103 14.26 -15.69 -8.44
C GLY A 103 15.74 -15.25 -8.43
N LYS A 104 16.05 -14.07 -7.88
CA LYS A 104 17.42 -13.52 -7.78
C LYS A 104 17.90 -13.38 -6.34
N ALA A 105 17.05 -13.68 -5.36
CA ALA A 105 17.32 -13.47 -3.95
C ALA A 105 17.60 -14.80 -3.23
N ALA A 106 18.48 -14.78 -2.23
CA ALA A 106 18.86 -15.99 -1.50
C ALA A 106 17.83 -16.41 -0.43
N ASN A 107 17.08 -15.46 0.12
CA ASN A 107 16.14 -15.68 1.21
C ASN A 107 15.09 -14.55 1.27
N LEU A 108 14.12 -14.71 2.18
CA LEU A 108 13.02 -13.75 2.35
C LEU A 108 13.52 -12.35 2.73
N ASP A 109 14.53 -12.23 3.59
CA ASP A 109 15.05 -10.91 4.00
C ASP A 109 15.64 -10.15 2.81
N ALA A 110 16.35 -10.85 1.92
CA ALA A 110 16.86 -10.28 0.68
C ALA A 110 15.73 -9.86 -0.28
N ILE A 111 14.62 -10.60 -0.33
CA ILE A 111 13.43 -10.22 -1.11
C ILE A 111 12.83 -8.94 -0.53
N LEU A 112 12.59 -8.91 0.79
CA LEU A 112 11.96 -7.78 1.47
C LEU A 112 12.78 -6.48 1.36
N ALA A 113 14.10 -6.59 1.39
CA ALA A 113 15.02 -5.46 1.24
C ALA A 113 15.27 -5.03 -0.22
N SER A 114 14.85 -5.82 -1.21
CA SER A 114 15.06 -5.50 -2.62
C SER A 114 14.20 -4.32 -3.06
N LYS A 115 14.76 -3.45 -3.90
CA LYS A 115 14.04 -2.32 -4.47
C LYS A 115 13.17 -2.74 -5.64
N MET A 116 11.95 -2.22 -5.65
CA MET A 116 11.03 -2.29 -6.76
C MET A 116 11.25 -1.13 -7.74
N ALA A 117 10.66 -1.20 -8.93
CA ALA A 117 10.74 -0.22 -10.00
C ALA A 117 10.26 1.18 -9.54
N ALA A 118 9.31 1.21 -8.60
CA ALA A 118 8.82 2.44 -7.97
C ALA A 118 9.81 3.06 -6.95
N GLY A 119 10.99 2.47 -6.75
CA GLY A 119 12.07 2.98 -5.90
C GLY A 119 11.97 2.60 -4.41
N LYS A 120 10.80 2.11 -3.98
CA LYS A 120 10.56 1.57 -2.63
C LYS A 120 11.00 0.11 -2.55
N THR A 121 11.27 -0.37 -1.34
CA THR A 121 11.51 -1.80 -1.09
C THR A 121 10.21 -2.61 -1.18
N VAL A 122 10.33 -3.93 -1.33
CA VAL A 122 9.18 -4.85 -1.27
C VAL A 122 8.46 -4.71 0.08
N ALA A 123 9.21 -4.60 1.19
CA ALA A 123 8.64 -4.41 2.52
C ALA A 123 7.78 -3.13 2.61
N GLU A 124 8.31 -1.99 2.12
CA GLU A 124 7.60 -0.70 2.15
C GLU A 124 6.39 -0.63 1.21
N THR A 125 6.35 -1.49 0.19
CA THR A 125 5.25 -1.50 -0.80
C THR A 125 4.12 -2.44 -0.37
N ARG A 126 4.45 -3.46 0.41
CA ARG A 126 3.48 -4.41 0.98
C ARG A 126 2.60 -3.77 2.07
N ASP A 127 3.15 -2.84 2.84
CA ASP A 127 2.53 -2.25 4.05
C ASP A 127 1.71 -0.96 3.75
#